data_AF-A0A9P5TD07-F1
#
_entry.id   AF-A0A9P5TD07-F1
#
_cell.length_a   1.000
_cell.length_b   1.000
_cell.length_c   1.000
_cell.angle_alpha   90.00
_cell.angle_beta   90.00
_cell.angle_gamma   90.00
#
_symmetry.space_group_name_H-M   'P 1'
#
loop_
_entity.id
_entity.type
_entity.pdbx_description
1 polymer ?
#
loop_
_entity_poly.entity_id
_entity_poly.type
_entity_poly.pdbx_seq_one_letter_code
_entity_poly.pdbx_strand_id
1 'polypeptide(L)'
;MMMISTQQAATQYGQPPFTKSTKFNDLPDNVKKTFEDIEAHIQGRVQISKDLKQRKVGEEATKGQDLICKTHKDLINSIAVLQNDILNTRNLKAKVDQSVQDTIVAVHIIDGFRNPQQHGAYLRNHANFPLEFFTRITDQMRRRLQSYKETIEQIERKLTSATQQVQYTPQAISATLEAQNTSFVALANKTAALDADLQKLKALYTQLWRAKTGSMRDPFNQLDRGSGGDFGVESLYGK
;
A
#
# COMPACT_ATOMS: atom_id res chain seq x y z
N MET A 1 -42.49 63.42 33.04
CA MET A 1 -43.40 62.68 32.15
C MET A 1 -43.12 63.13 30.73
N MET A 2 -43.12 62.18 29.79
CA MET A 2 -42.63 62.23 28.41
C MET A 2 -43.08 63.43 27.55
N MET A 3 -42.26 63.80 26.54
CA MET A 3 -42.50 63.61 25.09
C MET A 3 -41.59 64.58 24.30
N ILE A 4 -40.49 64.11 23.72
CA ILE A 4 -40.32 63.79 22.28
C ILE A 4 -40.93 64.84 21.36
N SER A 5 -40.08 65.78 20.91
CA SER A 5 -40.29 66.55 19.69
C SER A 5 -39.37 65.99 18.60
N THR A 6 -40.01 65.43 17.58
CA THR A 6 -39.45 65.02 16.30
C THR A 6 -38.90 66.23 15.55
N GLN A 7 -37.65 66.19 15.09
CA GLN A 7 -37.17 67.09 14.05
C GLN A 7 -36.72 66.27 12.84
N GLN A 8 -37.53 66.39 11.79
CA GLN A 8 -37.34 65.76 10.49
C GLN A 8 -36.13 66.38 9.79
N ALA A 9 -35.19 65.53 9.37
CA ALA A 9 -34.11 65.90 8.48
C ALA A 9 -34.68 66.06 7.06
N ALA A 10 -34.90 67.30 6.63
CA ALA A 10 -35.21 67.61 5.24
C ALA A 10 -33.92 67.51 4.41
N THR A 11 -33.87 66.51 3.53
CA THR A 11 -32.89 66.33 2.47
C THR A 11 -33.00 67.47 1.46
N GLN A 12 -32.06 68.42 1.54
CA GLN A 12 -31.85 69.41 0.50
C GLN A 12 -31.17 68.71 -0.69
N TYR A 13 -31.92 68.44 -1.76
CA TYR A 13 -31.37 68.09 -3.07
C TYR A 13 -30.71 69.34 -3.67
N GLY A 14 -29.47 69.61 -3.25
CA GLY A 14 -28.60 70.62 -3.86
C GLY A 14 -28.12 70.16 -5.24
N GLN A 15 -27.93 71.13 -6.14
CA GLN A 15 -27.26 70.91 -7.43
C GLN A 15 -25.98 70.07 -7.25
N PRO A 16 -25.59 69.25 -8.25
CA PRO A 16 -24.35 68.51 -8.15
C PRO A 16 -23.22 69.50 -7.82
N PRO A 17 -22.40 69.25 -6.79
CA PRO A 17 -21.44 70.23 -6.24
C PRO A 17 -20.36 70.69 -7.24
N PHE A 18 -20.33 70.08 -8.42
CA PHE A 18 -19.49 70.41 -9.56
C PHE A 18 -20.09 69.77 -10.82
N THR A 19 -19.73 70.28 -12.00
CA THR A 19 -20.18 69.78 -13.30
C THR A 19 -19.05 69.06 -14.02
N LYS A 20 -19.33 68.37 -15.14
CA LYS A 20 -18.30 67.67 -15.94
C LYS A 20 -17.18 68.59 -16.49
N SER A 21 -17.37 69.92 -16.45
CA SER A 21 -16.38 70.92 -16.87
C SER A 21 -15.57 71.52 -15.71
N THR A 22 -15.87 71.18 -14.45
CA THR A 22 -15.13 71.70 -13.29
C THR A 22 -13.72 71.12 -13.28
N LYS A 23 -12.69 71.97 -13.31
CA LYS A 23 -11.29 71.52 -13.29
C LYS A 23 -10.89 71.16 -11.86
N PHE A 24 -9.95 70.23 -11.73
CA PHE A 24 -9.47 69.75 -10.43
C PHE A 24 -9.02 70.88 -9.49
N ASN A 25 -8.36 71.90 -10.05
CA ASN A 25 -7.87 73.05 -9.28
C ASN A 25 -8.99 73.94 -8.69
N ASP A 26 -10.20 73.87 -9.24
CA ASP A 26 -11.35 74.68 -8.80
C ASP A 26 -12.19 73.98 -7.70
N LEU A 27 -11.80 72.76 -7.32
CA LEU A 27 -12.48 71.99 -6.27
C LEU A 27 -12.07 72.47 -4.86
N PRO A 28 -12.99 72.40 -3.88
CA PRO A 28 -12.66 72.55 -2.47
C PRO A 28 -11.59 71.55 -2.01
N ASP A 29 -10.70 71.97 -1.11
CA ASP A 29 -9.54 71.16 -0.68
C ASP A 29 -9.93 69.80 -0.10
N ASN A 30 -11.08 69.70 0.57
CA ASN A 30 -11.58 68.44 1.09
C ASN A 30 -11.94 67.44 -0.03
N VAL A 31 -12.43 67.93 -1.17
CA VAL A 31 -12.83 67.12 -2.33
C VAL A 31 -11.59 66.73 -3.15
N LYS A 32 -10.62 67.64 -3.31
CA LYS A 32 -9.31 67.34 -3.94
C LYS A 32 -8.59 66.22 -3.20
N LYS A 33 -8.50 66.32 -1.87
CA LYS A 33 -7.90 65.31 -1.02
C LYS A 33 -8.59 63.95 -1.15
N THR A 34 -9.92 63.91 -1.25
CA THR A 34 -10.65 62.65 -1.46
C THR A 34 -10.32 62.03 -2.81
N PHE A 35 -10.20 62.83 -3.88
CA PHE A 35 -9.80 62.32 -5.20
C PHE A 35 -8.35 61.83 -5.21
N GLU A 36 -7.43 62.50 -4.52
CA GLU A 36 -6.04 62.05 -4.36
C GLU A 36 -5.97 60.74 -3.56
N ASP A 37 -6.74 60.63 -2.47
CA ASP A 37 -6.84 59.40 -1.66
C ASP A 37 -7.44 58.24 -2.49
N ILE A 38 -8.45 58.52 -3.31
CA ILE A 38 -9.06 57.54 -4.23
C ILE A 38 -8.05 57.11 -5.30
N GLU A 39 -7.33 58.03 -5.93
CA GLU A 39 -6.32 57.74 -6.94
C GLU A 39 -5.18 56.92 -6.35
N ALA A 40 -4.66 57.30 -5.17
CA ALA A 40 -3.65 56.54 -4.45
C ALA A 40 -4.13 55.13 -4.10
N HIS A 41 -5.40 54.99 -3.69
CA HIS A 41 -5.99 53.68 -3.42
C HIS A 41 -6.08 52.83 -4.70
N ILE A 42 -6.59 53.39 -5.80
CA ILE A 42 -6.71 52.69 -7.10
C ILE A 42 -5.33 52.24 -7.58
N GLN A 43 -4.33 53.13 -7.55
CA GLN A 43 -2.96 52.80 -7.94
C GLN A 43 -2.37 51.69 -7.03
N GLY A 44 -2.60 51.76 -5.72
CA GLY A 44 -2.22 50.70 -4.78
C GLY A 44 -2.85 49.35 -5.10
N ARG A 45 -4.15 49.32 -5.44
CA ARG A 45 -4.86 48.09 -5.84
C ARG A 45 -4.35 47.55 -7.18
N VAL A 46 -4.02 48.41 -8.13
CA VAL A 46 -3.42 48.02 -9.41
C VAL A 46 -2.03 47.41 -9.20
N GLN A 47 -1.22 47.97 -8.31
CA GLN A 47 0.10 47.41 -7.98
C GLN A 47 -0.02 46.03 -7.33
N ILE A 48 -0.89 45.89 -6.32
CA ILE A 48 -1.19 44.58 -5.70
C ILE A 48 -1.67 43.57 -6.76
N SER A 49 -2.52 44.00 -7.70
CA SER A 49 -2.96 43.14 -8.79
C SER A 49 -1.82 42.72 -9.71
N LYS A 50 -0.84 43.59 -10.01
CA LYS A 50 0.32 43.23 -10.82
C LYS A 50 1.22 42.25 -10.07
N ASP A 51 1.47 42.50 -8.79
CA ASP A 51 2.30 41.63 -7.95
C ASP A 51 1.68 40.23 -7.79
N LEU A 52 0.36 40.15 -7.60
CA LEU A 52 -0.35 38.86 -7.53
C LEU A 52 -0.32 38.11 -8.87
N LYS A 53 -0.42 38.79 -10.01
CA LYS A 53 -0.30 38.16 -11.34
C LYS A 53 1.12 37.66 -11.63
N GLN A 54 2.13 38.32 -11.07
CA GLN A 54 3.53 37.88 -11.20
C GLN A 54 3.87 36.69 -10.30
N ARG A 55 3.19 36.55 -9.16
CA ARG A 55 3.33 35.36 -8.32
C ARG A 55 2.78 34.14 -9.04
N LYS A 56 3.62 33.13 -9.25
CA LYS A 56 3.21 31.81 -9.72
C LYS A 56 2.55 31.01 -8.59
N VAL A 57 1.35 31.44 -8.19
CA VAL A 57 0.56 30.73 -7.18
C VAL A 57 0.11 29.40 -7.81
N GLY A 58 0.49 28.28 -7.18
CA GLY A 58 0.14 26.93 -7.64
C GLY A 58 1.32 26.09 -8.13
N GLU A 59 2.43 26.69 -8.60
CA GLU A 59 3.60 25.92 -9.03
C GLU A 59 4.18 25.08 -7.88
N GLU A 60 4.25 25.67 -6.67
CA GLU A 60 4.72 24.99 -5.48
C GLU A 60 3.75 23.91 -5.00
N ALA A 61 2.44 24.12 -5.18
CA ALA A 61 1.42 23.13 -4.84
C ALA A 61 1.51 21.91 -5.78
N THR A 62 1.69 22.14 -7.09
CA THR A 62 1.90 21.07 -8.07
C THR A 62 3.18 20.30 -7.79
N LYS A 63 4.29 21.00 -7.48
CA LYS A 63 5.55 20.35 -7.07
C LYS A 63 5.38 19.49 -5.83
N GLY A 64 4.65 19.99 -4.83
CA GLY A 64 4.30 19.23 -3.62
C GLY A 64 3.49 17.98 -3.96
N GLN A 65 2.47 18.09 -4.81
CA GLN A 65 1.68 16.95 -5.25
C GLN A 65 2.52 15.90 -6.00
N ASP A 66 3.37 16.32 -6.92
CA ASP A 66 4.26 15.43 -7.67
C ASP A 66 5.24 14.69 -6.75
N LEU A 67 5.76 15.40 -5.73
CA LEU A 67 6.65 14.81 -4.74
C LEU A 67 5.90 13.76 -3.91
N ILE A 68 4.69 14.06 -3.44
CA ILE A 68 3.85 13.11 -2.70
C ILE A 68 3.58 11.85 -3.54
N CYS A 69 3.21 12.01 -4.81
CA CYS A 69 2.98 10.88 -5.71
C CYS A 69 4.24 10.01 -5.90
N LYS A 70 5.41 10.63 -6.06
CA LYS A 70 6.69 9.93 -6.18
C LYS A 70 7.04 9.17 -4.90
N THR A 71 6.99 9.84 -3.76
CA THR A 71 7.27 9.21 -2.46
C THR A 71 6.30 8.06 -2.17
N HIS A 72 5.02 8.21 -2.52
CA HIS A 72 4.04 7.14 -2.37
C HIS A 72 4.37 5.92 -3.25
N LYS A 73 4.78 6.16 -4.51
CA LYS A 73 5.25 5.09 -5.41
C LYS A 73 6.48 4.37 -4.84
N ASP A 74 7.46 5.13 -4.34
CA ASP A 74 8.67 4.57 -3.75
C ASP A 74 8.37 3.76 -2.48
N LEU A 75 7.41 4.21 -1.67
CA LEU A 75 6.92 3.49 -0.50
C LEU A 75 6.26 2.16 -0.91
N ILE A 76 5.35 2.15 -1.89
CA ILE A 76 4.73 0.91 -2.38
C ILE A 76 5.78 -0.07 -2.89
N ASN A 77 6.76 0.41 -3.66
CA ASN A 77 7.85 -0.42 -4.16
C ASN A 77 8.66 -1.02 -3.00
N SER A 78 8.98 -0.20 -2.00
CA SER A 78 9.72 -0.62 -0.81
C SER A 78 8.95 -1.68 -0.02
N ILE A 79 7.63 -1.51 0.15
CA ILE A 79 6.76 -2.49 0.79
C ILE A 79 6.77 -3.82 0.01
N ALA A 80 6.64 -3.78 -1.32
CA ALA A 80 6.64 -4.98 -2.14
C ALA A 80 7.98 -5.75 -2.04
N VAL A 81 9.10 -5.04 -2.03
CA VAL A 81 10.43 -5.64 -1.82
C VAL A 81 10.52 -6.25 -0.43
N LEU A 82 10.14 -5.52 0.62
CA LEU A 82 10.17 -6.02 2.00
C LEU A 82 9.28 -7.25 2.19
N GLN A 83 8.11 -7.30 1.57
CA GLN A 83 7.23 -8.47 1.61
C GLN A 83 7.89 -9.70 0.98
N ASN A 84 8.56 -9.52 -0.16
CA ASN A 84 9.34 -10.58 -0.80
C ASN A 84 10.50 -11.03 0.10
N ASP A 85 11.22 -10.09 0.70
CA ASP A 85 12.34 -10.38 1.60
C ASP A 85 11.90 -11.15 2.85
N ILE A 86 10.74 -10.82 3.42
CA ILE A 86 10.14 -11.55 4.55
C ILE A 86 9.87 -13.01 4.14
N LEU A 87 9.25 -13.23 2.97
CA LEU A 87 8.97 -14.58 2.48
C LEU A 87 10.25 -15.37 2.21
N ASN A 88 11.24 -14.74 1.59
CA ASN A 88 12.55 -15.34 1.32
C ASN A 88 13.29 -15.69 2.61
N THR A 89 13.28 -14.79 3.59
CA THR A 89 13.91 -14.99 4.89
C THR A 89 13.23 -16.12 5.66
N ARG A 90 11.90 -16.18 5.67
CA ARG A 90 11.14 -17.29 6.28
C ARG A 90 11.48 -18.63 5.62
N ASN A 91 11.55 -18.66 4.28
CA ASN A 91 11.94 -19.88 3.56
C ASN A 91 13.38 -20.31 3.86
N LEU A 92 14.31 -19.35 3.89
CA LEU A 92 15.71 -19.59 4.22
C LEU A 92 15.85 -20.12 5.64
N LYS A 93 15.18 -19.49 6.61
CA LYS A 93 15.13 -19.95 8.00
C LYS A 93 14.67 -21.40 8.08
N ALA A 94 13.55 -21.76 7.45
CA ALA A 94 13.04 -23.13 7.47
C ALA A 94 14.05 -24.14 6.89
N LYS A 95 14.80 -23.76 5.84
CA LYS A 95 15.87 -24.60 5.27
C LYS A 95 17.06 -24.74 6.22
N VAL A 96 17.48 -23.65 6.86
CA VAL A 96 18.57 -23.65 7.83
C VAL A 96 18.21 -24.49 9.05
N ASP A 97 17.01 -24.30 9.61
CA ASP A 97 16.50 -25.07 10.74
C ASP A 97 16.49 -26.57 10.41
N GLN A 98 15.99 -26.95 9.23
CA GLN A 98 16.04 -28.34 8.78
C GLN A 98 17.47 -28.86 8.64
N SER A 99 18.38 -28.08 8.05
CA SER A 99 19.78 -28.45 7.87
C SER A 99 20.50 -28.63 9.21
N VAL A 100 20.17 -27.81 10.22
CA VAL A 100 20.71 -27.95 11.57
C VAL A 100 20.23 -29.24 12.21
N GLN A 101 18.92 -29.55 12.11
CA GLN A 101 18.38 -30.81 12.63
C GLN A 101 19.03 -32.02 11.96
N ASP A 102 19.19 -32.00 10.64
CA ASP A 102 19.85 -33.08 9.90
C ASP A 102 21.30 -33.27 10.36
N THR A 103 22.02 -32.17 10.61
CA THR A 103 23.40 -32.18 11.09
C THR A 103 23.49 -32.76 12.50
N ILE A 104 22.58 -32.36 13.41
CA ILE A 104 22.53 -32.89 14.78
C ILE A 104 22.33 -34.42 14.75
N VAL A 105 21.37 -34.90 13.96
CA VAL A 105 21.10 -36.34 13.84
C VAL A 105 22.32 -37.06 13.26
N ALA A 106 22.94 -36.50 12.21
CA ALA A 106 24.15 -37.09 11.62
C ALA A 106 25.32 -37.17 12.62
N VAL A 107 25.55 -36.12 13.41
CA VAL A 107 26.59 -36.09 14.46
C VAL A 107 26.31 -37.15 15.53
N HIS A 108 25.08 -37.23 16.03
CA HIS A 108 24.72 -38.24 17.02
C HIS A 108 24.79 -39.68 16.48
N ILE A 109 24.53 -39.89 15.18
CA ILE A 109 24.77 -41.19 14.55
C ILE A 109 26.26 -41.53 14.58
N ILE A 110 27.13 -40.59 14.19
CA ILE A 110 28.59 -40.79 14.21
C ILE A 110 29.08 -41.09 15.64
N ASP A 111 28.63 -40.31 16.62
CA ASP A 111 28.98 -40.52 18.03
C ASP A 111 28.42 -41.85 18.56
N GLY A 112 27.24 -42.24 18.10
CA GLY A 112 26.63 -43.53 18.40
C GLY A 112 27.46 -44.71 17.92
N PHE A 113 28.05 -44.62 16.73
CA PHE A 113 28.97 -45.63 16.21
C PHE A 113 30.33 -45.61 16.92
N ARG A 114 30.77 -44.44 17.41
CA ARG A 114 32.00 -44.29 18.21
C ARG A 114 31.88 -44.87 19.62
N ASN A 115 30.71 -44.74 20.25
CA ASN A 115 30.43 -45.25 21.60
C ASN A 115 29.16 -46.14 21.63
N PRO A 116 29.20 -47.36 21.06
CA PRO A 116 28.01 -48.20 20.89
C PRO A 116 27.35 -48.62 22.20
N GLN A 117 28.12 -48.70 23.29
CA GLN A 117 27.66 -49.19 24.60
C GLN A 117 26.72 -48.19 25.30
N GLN A 118 26.85 -46.88 25.03
CA GLN A 118 26.01 -45.84 25.64
C GLN A 118 24.93 -45.30 24.69
N HIS A 119 25.11 -45.43 23.38
CA HIS A 119 24.26 -44.77 22.38
C HIS A 119 23.60 -45.73 21.37
N GLY A 120 23.71 -47.05 21.56
CA GLY A 120 23.12 -48.06 20.67
C GLY A 120 21.59 -47.96 20.50
N ALA A 121 20.86 -47.45 21.51
CA ALA A 121 19.42 -47.21 21.41
C ALA A 121 19.07 -46.06 20.44
N TYR A 122 19.90 -45.01 20.39
CA TYR A 122 19.72 -43.87 19.49
C TYR A 122 19.91 -44.29 18.03
N LEU A 123 20.91 -45.13 17.76
CA LEU A 123 21.17 -45.70 16.43
C LEU A 123 20.00 -46.53 15.91
N ARG A 124 19.37 -47.35 16.77
CA ARG A 124 18.19 -48.12 16.39
C ARG A 124 17.00 -47.23 16.06
N ASN A 125 16.78 -46.17 16.83
CA ASN A 125 15.66 -45.26 16.61
C ASN A 125 15.84 -44.39 15.34
N HIS A 126 17.08 -44.08 14.95
CA HIS A 126 17.39 -43.25 13.78
C HIS A 126 17.97 -44.05 12.60
N ALA A 127 17.78 -45.38 12.56
CA ALA A 127 18.32 -46.23 11.49
C ALA A 127 17.77 -45.86 10.10
N ASN A 128 16.54 -45.35 10.04
CA ASN A 128 15.90 -44.93 8.78
C ASN A 128 16.30 -43.51 8.34
N PHE A 129 16.93 -42.72 9.20
CA PHE A 129 17.26 -41.32 8.92
C PHE A 129 18.07 -41.12 7.62
N PRO A 130 19.13 -41.91 7.33
CA PRO A 130 19.88 -41.72 6.09
C PRO A 130 19.01 -41.91 4.84
N LEU A 131 18.12 -42.92 4.84
CA LEU A 131 17.21 -43.18 3.72
C LEU A 131 16.20 -42.03 3.55
N GLU A 132 15.60 -41.56 4.64
CA GLU A 132 14.65 -40.44 4.61
C GLU A 132 15.33 -39.14 4.15
N PHE A 133 16.54 -38.86 4.64
CA PHE A 133 17.33 -37.70 4.25
C PHE A 133 17.60 -37.71 2.74
N PHE A 134 18.18 -38.79 2.21
CA PHE A 134 18.51 -38.85 0.78
C PHE A 134 17.25 -38.86 -0.10
N THR A 135 16.17 -39.53 0.31
CA THR A 135 14.88 -39.49 -0.40
C THR A 135 14.37 -38.07 -0.50
N ARG A 136 14.39 -37.31 0.61
CA ARG A 136 13.98 -35.90 0.63
C ARG A 136 14.86 -35.04 -0.28
N ILE A 137 16.18 -35.23 -0.28
CA ILE A 137 17.10 -34.50 -1.15
C ILE A 137 16.82 -34.82 -2.62
N THR A 138 16.62 -36.10 -2.97
CA THR A 138 16.26 -36.51 -4.34
C THR A 138 14.95 -35.87 -4.80
N ASP A 139 13.94 -35.83 -3.94
CA ASP A 139 12.66 -35.16 -4.23
C ASP A 139 12.83 -33.65 -4.44
N GLN A 140 13.66 -33.00 -3.62
CA GLN A 140 13.99 -31.58 -3.80
C GLN A 140 14.72 -31.34 -5.13
N MET A 141 15.69 -32.18 -5.49
CA MET A 141 16.39 -32.09 -6.77
C MET A 141 15.44 -32.30 -7.95
N ARG A 142 14.53 -33.26 -7.88
CA ARG A 142 13.52 -33.50 -8.92
C ARG A 142 12.65 -32.26 -9.17
N ARG A 143 12.16 -31.64 -8.09
CA ARG A 143 11.38 -30.38 -8.18
C ARG A 143 12.20 -29.23 -8.78
N ARG A 144 13.48 -29.11 -8.41
CA ARG A 144 14.38 -28.09 -9.00
C ARG A 144 14.57 -28.31 -10.50
N LEU A 145 14.79 -29.54 -10.94
CA LEU A 145 14.93 -29.85 -12.37
C LEU A 145 13.66 -29.53 -13.15
N GLN A 146 12.48 -29.83 -12.59
CA GLN A 146 11.22 -29.44 -13.19
C GLN A 146 11.09 -27.91 -13.33
N SER A 147 11.41 -27.16 -12.27
CA SER A 147 11.41 -25.70 -12.32
C SER A 147 12.42 -25.13 -13.33
N TYR A 148 13.61 -25.73 -13.46
CA TYR A 148 14.58 -25.35 -14.48
C TYR A 148 14.06 -25.60 -15.89
N LYS A 149 13.42 -26.76 -16.13
CA LYS A 149 12.77 -27.06 -17.41
C LYS A 149 11.70 -26.02 -17.75
N GLU A 150 10.79 -25.74 -16.82
CA GLU A 150 9.74 -24.74 -17.01
C GLU A 150 10.32 -23.34 -17.28
N THR A 151 11.42 -22.99 -16.61
CA THR A 151 12.11 -21.72 -16.83
C THR A 151 12.75 -21.66 -18.21
N ILE A 152 13.39 -22.73 -18.66
CA ILE A 152 13.98 -22.84 -20.01
C ILE A 152 12.88 -22.70 -21.07
N GLU A 153 11.77 -23.42 -20.94
CA GLU A 153 10.64 -23.31 -21.86
C GLU A 153 10.07 -21.88 -21.92
N GLN A 154 10.03 -21.18 -20.78
CA GLN A 154 9.62 -19.77 -20.74
C GLN A 154 10.64 -18.86 -21.45
N ILE A 155 11.93 -19.10 -21.28
CA ILE A 155 13.00 -18.35 -21.97
C ILE A 155 12.87 -18.55 -23.47
N GLU A 156 12.69 -19.80 -23.93
CA GLU A 156 12.50 -20.12 -25.35
C GLU A 156 11.29 -19.41 -25.94
N ARG A 157 10.13 -19.48 -25.28
CA ARG A 157 8.92 -18.75 -25.71
C ARG A 157 9.15 -17.25 -25.80
N LYS A 158 9.81 -16.66 -24.80
CA LYS A 158 10.13 -15.21 -24.80
C LYS A 158 11.09 -14.85 -25.93
N LEU A 159 12.08 -15.69 -26.22
CA LEU A 159 13.03 -15.48 -27.30
C LEU A 159 12.33 -15.53 -28.67
N THR A 160 11.48 -16.54 -28.91
CA THR A 160 10.66 -16.63 -30.13
C THR A 160 9.72 -15.44 -30.28
N SER A 161 9.17 -14.94 -29.17
CA SER A 161 8.30 -13.76 -29.17
C SER A 161 9.08 -12.45 -29.37
N ALA A 162 10.36 -12.41 -29.01
CA ALA A 162 11.22 -11.24 -29.21
C ALA A 162 11.75 -11.13 -30.65
N THR A 163 11.97 -12.27 -31.32
CA THR A 163 12.36 -12.31 -32.73
C THR A 163 11.18 -12.00 -33.67
N GLN A 164 9.97 -12.32 -33.25
CA GLN A 164 8.75 -11.85 -33.90
C GLN A 164 8.44 -10.43 -33.40
N GLN A 165 8.79 -9.38 -34.15
CA GLN A 165 8.41 -8.01 -33.80
C GLN A 165 6.88 -7.87 -33.75
N VAL A 166 6.28 -8.10 -32.59
CA VAL A 166 4.89 -7.78 -32.32
C VAL A 166 4.78 -6.26 -32.31
N GLN A 167 4.11 -5.70 -33.32
CA GLN A 167 3.76 -4.29 -33.36
C GLN A 167 2.81 -4.02 -32.18
N TYR A 168 3.34 -3.44 -31.10
CA TYR A 168 2.54 -3.05 -29.93
C TYR A 168 1.60 -1.90 -30.32
N THR A 169 0.38 -2.24 -30.72
CA THR A 169 -0.66 -1.24 -30.99
C THR A 169 -1.35 -0.83 -29.68
N PRO A 170 -1.71 0.45 -29.49
CA PRO A 170 -2.48 0.89 -28.31
C PRO A 170 -3.78 0.09 -28.07
N GLN A 171 -4.39 -0.39 -29.15
CA GLN A 171 -5.58 -1.25 -29.11
C GLN A 171 -5.26 -2.62 -28.50
N ALA A 172 -4.10 -3.21 -28.81
CA ALA A 172 -3.67 -4.47 -28.22
C ALA A 172 -3.43 -4.33 -26.70
N ILE A 173 -2.94 -3.18 -26.24
CA ILE A 173 -2.78 -2.90 -24.80
C ILE A 173 -4.15 -2.87 -24.12
N SER A 174 -5.12 -2.15 -24.70
CA SER A 174 -6.47 -2.03 -24.14
C SER A 174 -7.17 -3.40 -24.07
N ALA A 175 -7.12 -4.18 -25.15
CA ALA A 175 -7.67 -5.54 -25.19
C ALA A 175 -6.97 -6.48 -24.19
N THR A 176 -5.64 -6.35 -24.03
CA THR A 176 -4.89 -7.13 -23.03
C THR A 176 -5.30 -6.75 -21.61
N LEU A 177 -5.50 -5.45 -21.33
CA LEU A 177 -5.94 -4.98 -20.02
C LEU A 177 -7.36 -5.47 -19.68
N GLU A 178 -8.26 -5.47 -20.67
CA GLU A 178 -9.61 -6.03 -20.52
C GLU A 178 -9.58 -7.54 -20.24
N ALA A 179 -8.74 -8.29 -20.97
CA ALA A 179 -8.54 -9.71 -20.76
C ALA A 179 -7.92 -10.02 -19.38
N GLN A 180 -6.94 -9.21 -18.95
CA GLN A 180 -6.35 -9.30 -17.60
C GLN A 180 -7.39 -9.01 -16.52
N ASN A 181 -8.18 -7.94 -16.67
CA ASN A 181 -9.25 -7.60 -15.72
C ASN A 181 -10.29 -8.73 -15.62
N THR A 182 -10.72 -9.29 -16.75
CA THR A 182 -11.64 -10.45 -16.77
C THR A 182 -11.04 -11.65 -16.05
N SER A 183 -9.75 -11.92 -16.26
CA SER A 183 -9.03 -12.99 -15.57
C SER A 183 -8.92 -12.75 -14.06
N PHE A 184 -8.67 -11.50 -13.65
CA PHE A 184 -8.64 -11.11 -12.23
C PHE A 184 -10.00 -11.27 -11.56
N VAL A 185 -11.09 -10.84 -12.21
CA VAL A 185 -12.45 -11.02 -11.68
C VAL A 185 -12.80 -12.50 -11.56
N ALA A 186 -12.46 -13.32 -12.56
CA ALA A 186 -12.69 -14.76 -12.51
C ALA A 186 -11.89 -15.42 -11.37
N LEU A 187 -10.63 -15.00 -11.15
CA LEU A 187 -9.81 -15.48 -10.05
C LEU A 187 -10.40 -15.03 -8.70
N ALA A 188 -10.84 -13.77 -8.57
CA ALA A 188 -11.47 -13.26 -7.36
C ALA A 188 -12.74 -14.04 -7.01
N ASN A 189 -13.57 -14.37 -8.00
CA ASN A 189 -14.76 -15.20 -7.80
C ASN A 189 -14.41 -16.61 -7.32
N LYS A 190 -13.38 -17.24 -7.90
CA LYS A 190 -12.91 -18.56 -7.45
C LYS A 190 -12.34 -18.50 -6.03
N THR A 191 -11.57 -17.46 -5.70
CA THR A 191 -11.05 -17.25 -4.35
C THR A 191 -12.16 -17.01 -3.34
N ALA A 192 -13.17 -16.21 -3.69
CA ALA A 192 -14.34 -15.96 -2.84
C ALA A 192 -15.17 -17.22 -2.60
N ALA A 193 -15.37 -18.04 -3.64
CA ALA A 193 -16.03 -19.34 -3.51
C ALA A 193 -15.26 -20.28 -2.57
N LEU A 194 -13.93 -20.35 -2.73
CA LEU A 194 -13.07 -21.15 -1.88
C LEU A 194 -13.06 -20.64 -0.43
N ASP A 195 -13.05 -19.33 -0.20
CA ASP A 195 -13.19 -18.76 1.14
C ASP A 195 -14.55 -19.11 1.75
N ALA A 196 -15.64 -18.99 1.00
CA ALA A 196 -16.97 -19.36 1.48
C ALA A 196 -17.04 -20.85 1.89
N ASP A 197 -16.44 -21.74 1.11
CA ASP A 197 -16.38 -23.16 1.43
C ASP A 197 -15.48 -23.44 2.65
N LEU A 198 -14.38 -22.70 2.80
CA LEU A 198 -13.52 -22.76 3.97
C LEU A 198 -14.22 -22.24 5.24
N GLN A 199 -15.04 -21.19 5.14
CA GLN A 199 -15.85 -20.69 6.26
C GLN A 199 -16.92 -21.71 6.66
N LYS A 200 -17.59 -22.36 5.69
CA LYS A 200 -18.54 -23.46 5.98
C LYS A 200 -17.83 -24.61 6.71
N LEU A 201 -16.65 -25.02 6.23
CA LEU A 201 -15.87 -26.09 6.85
C LEU A 201 -15.44 -25.72 8.28
N LYS A 202 -14.99 -24.49 8.50
CA LYS A 202 -14.68 -23.98 9.84
C LYS A 202 -15.90 -24.02 10.75
N ALA A 203 -17.06 -23.56 10.29
CA ALA A 203 -18.30 -23.58 11.08
C ALA A 203 -18.70 -25.00 11.48
N LEU A 204 -18.66 -25.95 10.54
CA LEU A 204 -18.93 -27.37 10.80
C LEU A 204 -17.94 -27.95 11.81
N TYR A 205 -16.65 -27.68 11.64
CA TYR A 205 -15.63 -28.13 12.58
C TYR A 205 -15.83 -27.54 13.98
N THR A 206 -16.11 -26.25 14.08
CA THR A 206 -16.37 -25.58 15.37
C THR A 206 -17.62 -26.17 16.05
N GLN A 207 -18.66 -26.53 15.30
CA GLN A 207 -19.82 -27.22 15.85
C GLN A 207 -19.46 -28.61 16.40
N LEU A 208 -18.71 -29.41 15.62
CA LEU A 208 -18.24 -30.73 16.06
C LEU A 208 -17.31 -30.64 17.27
N TRP A 209 -16.42 -29.65 17.29
CA TRP A 209 -15.51 -29.36 18.39
C TRP A 209 -16.29 -29.04 19.68
N ARG A 210 -17.30 -28.17 19.59
CA ARG A 210 -18.19 -27.84 20.72
C ARG A 210 -18.94 -29.07 21.23
N ALA A 211 -19.47 -29.89 20.33
CA ALA A 211 -20.19 -31.11 20.70
C ALA A 211 -19.29 -32.14 21.40
N LYS A 212 -18.04 -32.29 20.97
CA LYS A 212 -17.10 -33.27 21.53
C LYS A 212 -16.43 -32.80 22.82
N THR A 213 -16.13 -31.51 22.93
CA THR A 213 -15.28 -30.96 24.01
C THR A 213 -16.09 -30.18 25.06
N GLY A 214 -17.37 -29.88 24.79
CA GLY A 214 -18.21 -29.04 25.65
C GLY A 214 -17.77 -27.58 25.76
N SER A 215 -16.66 -27.21 25.12
CA SER A 215 -16.06 -25.88 25.17
C SER A 215 -16.69 -24.97 24.10
N MET A 216 -17.18 -23.79 24.48
CA MET A 216 -17.70 -22.77 23.55
C MET A 216 -16.59 -22.03 22.78
N ARG A 217 -15.33 -22.27 23.13
CA ARG A 217 -14.16 -21.62 22.52
C ARG A 217 -14.06 -21.96 21.04
N ASP A 218 -13.80 -20.95 20.21
CA ASP A 218 -13.58 -21.16 18.79
C ASP A 218 -12.16 -21.73 18.56
N PRO A 219 -12.03 -22.96 18.02
CA PRO A 219 -10.73 -23.56 17.75
C PRO A 219 -9.87 -22.81 16.71
N PHE A 220 -10.46 -21.84 15.98
CA PHE A 220 -9.77 -21.05 14.96
C PHE A 220 -9.39 -19.63 15.39
N ASN A 221 -9.73 -19.21 16.61
CA ASN A 221 -9.38 -17.87 17.08
C ASN A 221 -7.86 -17.78 17.36
N GLN A 222 -7.14 -16.95 16.60
CA GLN A 222 -5.68 -16.86 16.67
C GLN A 222 -5.17 -16.25 17.98
N LEU A 223 -5.94 -15.35 18.60
CA LEU A 223 -5.63 -14.77 19.90
C LEU A 223 -5.53 -15.82 21.02
N ASP A 224 -6.18 -16.96 20.80
CA ASP A 224 -6.30 -18.06 21.76
C ASP A 224 -5.31 -19.20 21.51
N ARG A 225 -4.64 -19.22 20.34
CA ARG A 225 -3.44 -20.04 20.10
C ARG A 225 -2.28 -19.34 20.79
N GLY A 226 -2.05 -19.71 22.05
CA GLY A 226 -1.05 -19.11 22.93
C GLY A 226 0.20 -18.61 22.19
N SER A 227 0.45 -17.31 22.37
CA SER A 227 1.67 -16.56 22.06
C SER A 227 2.90 -17.46 21.84
N GLY A 228 3.06 -17.91 20.60
CA GLY A 228 4.08 -18.88 20.20
C GLY A 228 4.68 -18.50 18.85
N GLY A 229 5.10 -17.24 18.72
CA GLY A 229 6.05 -16.81 17.70
C GLY A 229 5.48 -16.41 16.34
N ASP A 230 4.87 -15.24 16.25
CA ASP A 230 5.06 -14.39 15.07
C ASP A 230 5.06 -12.92 15.53
N PHE A 231 6.09 -12.19 15.15
CA PHE A 231 6.29 -10.80 15.57
C PHE A 231 5.16 -9.94 15.04
N GLY A 232 4.24 -9.52 15.92
CA GLY A 232 3.63 -8.19 16.05
C GLY A 232 3.31 -7.28 14.85
N VAL A 233 3.28 -7.76 13.60
CA VAL A 233 2.98 -6.92 12.42
C VAL A 233 1.50 -6.93 12.01
N GLU A 234 0.70 -7.88 12.50
CA GLU A 234 -0.75 -7.87 12.29
C GLU A 234 -1.47 -6.82 13.14
N SER A 235 -0.87 -6.38 14.25
CA SER A 235 -1.48 -5.36 15.12
C SER A 235 -1.46 -3.94 14.52
N LEU A 236 -0.81 -3.75 13.36
CA LEU A 236 -0.79 -2.48 12.62
C LEU A 236 -1.96 -2.34 11.62
N TYR A 237 -2.77 -3.39 11.43
CA TYR A 237 -3.94 -3.35 10.53
C TYR A 237 -5.29 -3.46 11.27
N GLY A 238 -5.29 -3.36 12.61
CA GLY A 238 -6.48 -3.52 13.44
C GLY A 238 -6.85 -2.29 14.26
N LYS A 239 -7.61 -1.37 13.64
CA LYS A 239 -8.29 -0.18 14.17
C LYS A 239 -7.44 1.05 14.50
#